data_AF-A0A8J8BHL3-F1
#
_entry.id   AF-A0A8J8BHL3-F1
#
_cell.length_a   1.000
_cell.length_b   1.000
_cell.length_c   1.000
_cell.angle_alpha   90.00
_cell.angle_beta   90.00
_cell.angle_gamma   90.00
#
_symmetry.space_group_name_H-M   'P 1'
#
loop_
_entity.id
_entity.type
_entity.pdbx_description
1 polymer ?
#
loop_
_entity_poly.entity_id
_entity_poly.type
_entity_poly.pdbx_seq_one_letter_code
_entity_poly.pdbx_strand_id
1 'polypeptide(L)'
;MTRREDLIKIYEFALGQEHTGRDFFSSSINRMGVGAAVSAFKRLIAEEDKHIEFINRMLENLRSGNELDIPSTVDIEPEIQNYFDARAKSEFLQKALYESMIPDVTVFNTAWLIEKDLSEYYSKMAALTDGQASKALSMLAGWEKKHEEFFREYRDALSDTYSKMPWGG
;
A
#
# COMPACT_ATOMS: atom_id res chain seq x y z
N MET A 1 -19.10 -13.05 -17.54
CA MET A 1 -19.86 -13.01 -16.28
C MET A 1 -19.20 -13.89 -15.23
N THR A 2 -18.47 -13.25 -14.33
CA THR A 2 -17.88 -13.90 -13.14
C THR A 2 -18.98 -14.33 -12.18
N ARG A 3 -18.88 -15.54 -11.60
CA ARG A 3 -19.89 -16.01 -10.64
C ARG A 3 -19.70 -15.30 -9.30
N ARG A 4 -20.79 -15.06 -8.58
CA ARG A 4 -20.77 -14.43 -7.24
C ARG A 4 -19.80 -15.12 -6.27
N GLU A 5 -19.79 -16.46 -6.26
CA GLU A 5 -18.88 -17.23 -5.41
C GLU A 5 -17.40 -16.99 -5.74
N ASP A 6 -17.08 -16.78 -7.02
CA ASP A 6 -15.72 -16.46 -7.45
C ASP A 6 -15.35 -15.04 -7.01
N LEU A 7 -16.28 -14.08 -7.08
CA LEU A 7 -16.08 -12.72 -6.57
C LEU A 7 -15.83 -12.70 -5.05
N ILE A 8 -16.59 -13.47 -4.27
CA ILE A 8 -16.38 -13.57 -2.82
C ILE A 8 -14.96 -14.05 -2.53
N LYS A 9 -14.46 -15.09 -3.21
CA LYS A 9 -13.10 -15.59 -3.02
C LYS A 9 -12.04 -14.55 -3.39
N ILE A 10 -12.25 -13.79 -4.46
CA ILE A 10 -11.34 -12.70 -4.88
C ILE A 10 -11.22 -11.66 -3.77
N TYR A 11 -12.35 -11.21 -3.21
CA TYR A 11 -12.37 -10.20 -2.14
C TYR A 11 -11.93 -10.74 -0.78
N GLU A 12 -12.16 -12.02 -0.46
CA GLU A 12 -11.62 -12.65 0.75
C GLU A 12 -10.08 -12.73 0.70
N PHE A 13 -9.53 -13.08 -0.45
CA PHE A 13 -8.08 -13.04 -0.66
C PHE A 13 -7.56 -11.61 -0.51
N ALA A 14 -8.20 -10.64 -1.17
CA ALA A 14 -7.86 -9.21 -1.07
C ALA A 14 -7.84 -8.74 0.40
N LEU A 15 -8.91 -9.02 1.15
CA LEU A 15 -9.03 -8.67 2.56
C LEU A 15 -7.88 -9.23 3.41
N GLY A 16 -7.48 -10.48 3.15
CA GLY A 16 -6.34 -11.08 3.83
C GLY A 16 -5.00 -10.40 3.51
N GLN A 17 -4.83 -9.93 2.27
CA GLN A 17 -3.64 -9.19 1.89
C GLN A 17 -3.60 -7.79 2.52
N GLU A 18 -4.70 -7.04 2.56
CA GLU A 18 -4.72 -5.72 3.22
C GLU A 18 -4.42 -5.82 4.72
N HIS A 19 -4.96 -6.84 5.39
CA HIS A 19 -4.58 -7.12 6.78
C HIS A 19 -3.09 -7.41 6.91
N THR A 20 -2.51 -8.16 5.97
CA THR A 20 -1.08 -8.49 5.97
C THR A 20 -0.22 -7.23 5.75
N GLY A 21 -0.58 -6.38 4.79
CA GLY A 21 0.09 -5.10 4.53
C GLY A 21 0.04 -4.16 5.73
N ARG A 22 -1.16 -3.92 6.27
CA ARG A 22 -1.37 -3.10 7.47
C ARG A 22 -0.57 -3.59 8.68
N ASP A 23 -0.59 -4.90 8.95
CA ASP A 23 0.11 -5.49 10.09
C ASP A 23 1.64 -5.41 9.90
N PHE A 24 2.13 -5.59 8.66
CA PHE A 24 3.52 -5.35 8.32
C PHE A 24 3.93 -3.90 8.59
N PHE A 25 3.15 -2.92 8.14
CA PHE A 25 3.42 -1.50 8.39
C PHE A 25 3.40 -1.16 9.89
N SER A 26 2.41 -1.67 10.60
CA SER A 26 2.28 -1.50 12.05
C SER A 26 3.48 -2.04 12.81
N SER A 27 3.94 -3.24 12.46
CA SER A 27 5.11 -3.86 13.10
C SER A 27 6.43 -3.15 12.74
N SER A 28 6.49 -2.55 11.54
CA SER A 28 7.66 -1.82 11.04
C SER A 28 7.89 -0.50 11.76
N ILE A 29 6.83 0.18 12.21
CA ILE A 29 6.95 1.44 12.99
C ILE A 29 7.87 1.26 14.21
N ASN A 30 7.79 0.14 14.91
CA ASN A 30 8.61 -0.13 16.11
C ASN A 30 10.09 -0.36 15.77
N ARG A 31 10.41 -0.67 14.50
CA ARG A 31 11.75 -0.99 14.02
C ARG A 31 12.44 0.20 13.35
N MET A 32 11.68 1.19 12.89
CA MET A 32 12.21 2.36 12.20
C MET A 32 12.79 3.38 13.19
N GLY A 33 14.05 3.77 12.98
CA GLY A 33 14.77 4.71 13.86
C GLY A 33 14.44 6.19 13.64
N VAL A 34 13.67 6.52 12.59
CA VAL A 34 13.46 7.90 12.13
C VAL A 34 11.99 8.33 12.23
N GLY A 35 11.73 9.38 13.02
CA GLY A 35 10.37 9.90 13.28
C GLY A 35 9.60 10.37 12.04
N ALA A 36 10.29 10.80 10.98
CA ALA A 36 9.67 11.16 9.70
C ALA A 36 9.04 9.95 8.99
N ALA A 37 9.71 8.79 8.97
CA ALA A 37 9.19 7.56 8.39
C ALA A 37 8.02 6.99 9.20
N VAL A 38 8.03 7.16 10.52
CA VAL A 38 6.91 6.76 11.39
C VAL A 38 5.62 7.48 11.01
N SER A 39 5.66 8.78 10.70
CA SER A 39 4.45 9.53 10.31
C SER A 39 3.87 9.05 8.98
N ALA A 40 4.71 8.74 7.99
CA ALA A 40 4.26 8.19 6.72
C ALA A 40 3.59 6.82 6.88
N PHE A 41 4.21 5.91 7.64
CA PHE A 41 3.64 4.59 7.91
C PHE A 41 2.34 4.65 8.70
N LYS A 42 2.19 5.61 9.64
CA LYS A 42 0.92 5.82 10.34
C LYS A 42 -0.21 6.24 9.41
N ARG A 43 0.09 7.07 8.39
CA ARG A 43 -0.89 7.46 7.38
C ARG A 43 -1.27 6.28 6.50
N LEU A 44 -0.29 5.49 6.06
CA LEU A 44 -0.51 4.27 5.28
C LEU A 44 -1.39 3.27 6.02
N ILE A 45 -1.10 2.99 7.31
CA ILE A 45 -1.96 2.10 8.12
C ILE A 45 -3.42 2.59 8.16
N ALA A 46 -3.64 3.90 8.27
CA ALA A 46 -4.98 4.47 8.26
C ALA A 46 -5.65 4.40 6.88
N GLU A 47 -4.89 4.35 5.79
CA GLU A 47 -5.41 4.10 4.44
C GLU A 47 -5.72 2.62 4.22
N GLU A 48 -4.86 1.71 4.70
CA GLU A 48 -5.15 0.26 4.67
C GLU A 48 -6.44 -0.08 5.43
N ASP A 49 -6.70 0.56 6.57
CA ASP A 49 -7.96 0.37 7.31
C ASP A 49 -9.18 0.81 6.47
N LYS A 50 -9.04 1.83 5.61
CA LYS A 50 -10.10 2.23 4.67
C LYS A 50 -10.27 1.21 3.55
N HIS A 51 -9.18 0.62 3.06
CA HIS A 51 -9.23 -0.45 2.04
C HIS A 51 -9.93 -1.69 2.61
N ILE A 52 -9.59 -2.08 3.84
CA ILE A 52 -10.24 -3.16 4.59
C ILE A 52 -11.74 -2.89 4.75
N GLU A 53 -12.13 -1.68 5.16
CA GLU A 53 -13.55 -1.30 5.28
C GLU A 53 -14.27 -1.39 3.93
N PHE A 54 -13.65 -0.88 2.87
CA PHE A 54 -14.18 -0.93 1.51
C PHE A 54 -14.43 -2.38 1.06
N ILE A 55 -13.45 -3.26 1.22
CA ILE A 55 -13.54 -4.68 0.84
C ILE A 55 -14.60 -5.40 1.67
N ASN A 56 -14.67 -5.14 2.98
CA ASN A 56 -15.69 -5.75 3.85
C ASN A 56 -17.12 -5.40 3.38
N ARG A 57 -17.38 -4.13 3.01
CA ARG A 57 -18.67 -3.74 2.46
C ARG A 57 -18.98 -4.48 1.14
N MET A 58 -17.99 -4.69 0.27
CA MET A 58 -18.19 -5.46 -0.96
C MET A 58 -18.55 -6.92 -0.65
N LEU A 59 -17.86 -7.53 0.31
CA LEU A 59 -18.13 -8.90 0.77
C LEU A 59 -19.51 -9.03 1.41
N GLU A 60 -19.93 -8.08 2.25
CA GLU A 60 -21.25 -8.05 2.86
C GLU A 60 -22.35 -8.03 1.78
N ASN A 61 -22.25 -7.12 0.81
CA ASN A 61 -23.21 -7.06 -0.30
C ASN A 61 -23.28 -8.38 -1.08
N LEU A 62 -22.13 -8.95 -1.45
CA LEU A 62 -22.08 -10.22 -2.17
C LEU A 62 -22.71 -11.36 -1.36
N ARG A 63 -22.41 -11.46 -0.06
CA ARG A 63 -22.93 -12.52 0.82
C ARG A 63 -24.43 -12.38 1.08
N SER A 64 -24.94 -11.15 1.14
CA SER A 64 -26.38 -10.88 1.25
C SER A 64 -27.14 -11.05 -0.08
N GLY A 65 -26.44 -11.31 -1.19
CA GLY A 65 -27.03 -11.45 -2.51
C GLY A 65 -27.40 -10.13 -3.18
N ASN A 66 -26.98 -9.00 -2.60
CA ASN A 66 -27.16 -7.67 -3.15
C ASN A 66 -26.19 -7.45 -4.32
N GLU A 67 -26.52 -6.46 -5.16
CA GLU A 67 -25.56 -5.95 -6.13
C GLU A 67 -24.42 -5.21 -5.42
N LEU A 68 -23.23 -5.24 -6.03
CA LEU A 68 -22.12 -4.43 -5.56
C LEU A 68 -22.45 -2.95 -5.78
N ASP A 69 -22.52 -2.20 -4.69
CA ASP A 69 -22.69 -0.76 -4.71
C ASP A 69 -21.44 -0.07 -4.17
N ILE A 70 -20.66 0.51 -5.10
CA ILE A 70 -19.50 1.34 -4.77
C ILE A 70 -20.04 2.65 -4.19
N PRO A 71 -19.75 2.98 -2.93
CA PRO A 71 -20.28 4.20 -2.33
C PRO A 71 -19.88 5.42 -3.16
N SER A 72 -20.83 6.28 -3.49
CA SER A 72 -20.56 7.53 -4.23
C SER A 72 -19.65 8.50 -3.47
N THR A 73 -19.45 8.28 -2.16
CA THR A 73 -18.60 9.05 -1.25
C THR A 73 -17.25 8.39 -0.97
N VAL A 74 -16.85 7.35 -1.71
CA VAL A 74 -15.46 6.86 -1.67
C VAL A 74 -14.57 7.85 -2.39
N ASP A 75 -14.46 9.06 -1.83
CA ASP A 75 -13.28 9.89 -1.95
C ASP A 75 -12.23 9.28 -1.01
N ILE A 76 -11.76 8.09 -1.38
CA ILE A 76 -10.36 7.76 -1.12
C ILE A 76 -9.62 8.45 -2.28
N GLU A 77 -9.70 9.78 -2.34
CA GLU A 77 -8.58 10.54 -2.86
C GLU A 77 -7.49 10.26 -1.85
N PRO A 78 -6.51 9.42 -2.20
CA PRO A 78 -5.49 9.12 -1.24
C PRO A 78 -4.73 10.42 -1.06
N GLU A 79 -4.45 10.82 0.19
CA GLU A 79 -3.73 12.05 0.51
C GLU A 79 -2.24 11.91 0.14
N ILE A 80 -1.95 11.26 -0.99
CA ILE A 80 -0.63 10.96 -1.54
C ILE A 80 0.21 12.21 -1.68
N GLN A 81 -0.43 13.36 -1.85
CA GLN A 81 0.30 14.59 -2.09
C GLN A 81 1.29 14.94 -0.98
N ASN A 82 1.27 14.33 0.21
CA ASN A 82 2.39 14.45 1.17
C ASN A 82 2.47 13.27 2.18
N TYR A 83 2.70 12.01 1.78
CA TYR A 83 3.11 10.98 2.79
C TYR A 83 4.38 11.40 3.53
N PHE A 84 5.26 12.07 2.80
CA PHE A 84 6.38 12.83 3.32
C PHE A 84 6.36 14.19 2.64
N ASP A 85 6.45 15.26 3.42
CA ASP A 85 6.86 16.52 2.84
C ASP A 85 8.34 16.46 2.41
N ALA A 86 8.75 17.35 1.51
CA ALA A 86 10.11 17.38 0.97
C ALA A 86 11.19 17.49 2.08
N ARG A 87 10.85 18.11 3.21
CA ARG A 87 11.71 18.24 4.37
C ARG A 87 11.92 16.89 5.05
N ALA A 88 10.85 16.16 5.32
CA ALA A 88 10.87 14.84 5.94
C ALA A 88 11.65 13.84 5.07
N LYS A 89 11.53 13.93 3.73
CA LYS A 89 12.34 13.15 2.78
C LYS A 89 13.83 13.47 2.92
N SER A 90 14.19 14.75 2.96
CA SER A 90 15.57 15.20 3.12
C SER A 90 16.16 14.81 4.48
N GLU A 91 15.43 14.97 5.57
CA GLU A 91 15.88 14.61 6.92
C GLU A 91 16.10 13.09 7.04
N PHE A 92 15.22 12.28 6.44
CA PHE A 92 15.36 10.83 6.39
C PHE A 92 16.60 10.40 5.60
N LEU A 93 16.81 10.94 4.39
CA LEU A 93 17.99 10.62 3.56
C LEU A 93 19.30 11.13 4.19
N GLN A 94 19.29 12.28 4.85
CA GLN A 94 20.45 12.77 5.58
C GLN A 94 20.82 11.84 6.74
N LYS A 95 19.84 11.37 7.53
CA LYS A 95 20.12 10.40 8.59
C LYS A 95 20.70 9.08 8.05
N ALA A 96 20.25 8.64 6.86
CA ALA A 96 20.79 7.45 6.21
C ALA A 96 22.28 7.55 5.89
N LEU A 97 22.81 8.77 5.73
CA LEU A 97 24.23 9.00 5.52
C LEU A 97 25.08 8.83 6.78
N TYR A 98 24.51 9.05 7.97
CA TYR A 98 25.24 9.08 9.25
C TYR A 98 24.96 7.86 10.14
N GLU A 99 23.85 7.15 9.93
CA GLU A 99 23.42 5.98 10.71
C GLU A 99 23.26 4.75 9.80
N SER A 100 23.54 3.55 10.31
CA SER A 100 23.33 2.29 9.57
C SER A 100 21.82 1.99 9.43
N MET A 101 21.18 2.58 8.43
CA MET A 101 19.75 2.44 8.12
C MET A 101 19.41 1.18 7.29
N ILE A 102 20.22 0.13 7.34
CA ILE A 102 19.95 -1.17 6.69
C ILE A 102 18.55 -1.73 7.07
N PRO A 103 18.08 -1.63 8.34
CA PRO A 103 16.73 -2.05 8.71
C PRO A 103 15.64 -1.30 7.94
N ASP A 104 15.81 0.00 7.73
CA ASP A 104 14.82 0.85 7.04
C ASP A 104 14.80 0.53 5.54
N VAL A 105 15.95 0.32 4.89
CA VAL A 105 16.01 -0.12 3.48
C VAL A 105 15.24 -1.43 3.27
N THR A 106 15.39 -2.38 4.19
CA THR A 106 14.69 -3.67 4.11
C THR A 106 13.18 -3.50 4.25
N VAL A 107 12.74 -2.63 5.18
CA VAL A 107 11.33 -2.29 5.39
C VAL A 107 10.73 -1.66 4.13
N PHE A 108 11.37 -0.63 3.56
CA PHE A 108 10.88 0.05 2.35
C PHE A 108 10.88 -0.87 1.11
N ASN A 109 11.88 -1.76 0.98
CA ASN A 109 11.89 -2.78 -0.09
C ASN A 109 10.73 -3.76 0.04
N THR A 110 10.46 -4.23 1.26
CA THR A 110 9.39 -5.20 1.52
C THR A 110 8.02 -4.55 1.30
N ALA A 111 7.84 -3.32 1.79
CA ALA A 111 6.67 -2.51 1.53
C ALA A 111 6.41 -2.37 0.02
N TRP A 112 7.42 -1.94 -0.76
CA TRP A 112 7.29 -1.82 -2.21
C TRP A 112 6.83 -3.13 -2.88
N LEU A 113 7.36 -4.28 -2.45
CA LEU A 113 6.98 -5.58 -3.02
C LEU A 113 5.53 -5.97 -2.69
N ILE A 114 5.07 -5.69 -1.46
CA ILE A 114 3.69 -5.92 -1.03
C ILE A 114 2.73 -5.10 -1.90
N GLU A 115 2.95 -3.78 -1.96
CA GLU A 115 2.10 -2.86 -2.72
C GLU A 115 2.06 -3.17 -4.21
N LYS A 116 3.22 -3.55 -4.76
CA LYS A 116 3.32 -3.98 -6.15
C LYS A 116 2.47 -5.24 -6.41
N ASP A 117 2.60 -6.26 -5.57
CA ASP A 117 1.87 -7.52 -5.74
C ASP A 117 0.36 -7.30 -5.62
N LEU A 118 -0.06 -6.47 -4.68
CA LEU A 118 -1.46 -6.07 -4.51
C LEU A 118 -2.00 -5.30 -5.72
N SER A 119 -1.29 -4.27 -6.17
CA SER A 119 -1.67 -3.50 -7.36
C SER A 119 -1.81 -4.39 -8.61
N GLU A 120 -0.86 -5.31 -8.81
CA GLU A 120 -0.88 -6.26 -9.92
C GLU A 120 -2.03 -7.28 -9.78
N TYR A 121 -2.27 -7.80 -8.58
CA TYR A 121 -3.37 -8.72 -8.30
C TYR A 121 -4.73 -8.06 -8.58
N TYR A 122 -4.96 -6.86 -8.06
CA TYR A 122 -6.21 -6.11 -8.28
C TYR A 122 -6.41 -5.76 -9.75
N SER A 123 -5.36 -5.29 -10.44
CA SER A 123 -5.42 -5.01 -11.87
C SER A 123 -5.81 -6.26 -12.67
N LYS A 124 -5.21 -7.41 -12.33
CA LYS A 124 -5.52 -8.69 -12.98
C LYS A 124 -6.95 -9.13 -12.72
N MET A 125 -7.44 -9.03 -11.48
CA MET A 125 -8.81 -9.43 -11.15
C MET A 125 -9.84 -8.47 -11.74
N ALA A 126 -9.54 -7.17 -11.82
CA ALA A 126 -10.38 -6.20 -12.52
C ALA A 126 -10.58 -6.57 -14.00
N ALA A 127 -9.52 -7.02 -14.69
CA ALA A 127 -9.58 -7.45 -16.08
C ALA A 127 -10.34 -8.78 -16.31
N LEU A 128 -10.51 -9.59 -15.26
CA LEU A 128 -11.22 -10.87 -15.29
C LEU A 128 -12.65 -10.78 -14.75
N THR A 129 -13.10 -9.59 -14.38
CA THR A 129 -14.42 -9.32 -13.82
C THR A 129 -15.14 -8.26 -14.63
N ASP A 130 -16.46 -8.17 -14.43
CA ASP A 130 -17.33 -7.26 -15.19
C ASP A 130 -18.05 -6.29 -14.22
N GLY A 131 -18.51 -5.15 -14.75
CA GLY A 131 -19.39 -4.23 -14.03
C GLY A 131 -18.78 -3.61 -12.77
N GLN A 132 -19.57 -3.53 -11.69
CA GLN A 132 -19.15 -2.89 -10.44
C GLN A 132 -17.99 -3.61 -9.76
N ALA A 133 -17.86 -4.93 -9.92
CA ALA A 133 -16.71 -5.67 -9.40
C ALA A 133 -15.40 -5.22 -10.05
N SER A 134 -15.38 -5.14 -11.39
CA SER A 134 -14.23 -4.66 -12.15
C SER A 134 -13.83 -3.24 -11.76
N LYS A 135 -14.83 -2.37 -11.58
CA LYS A 135 -14.61 -0.98 -11.16
C LYS A 135 -14.01 -0.89 -9.75
N ALA A 136 -14.55 -1.62 -8.78
CA ALA A 136 -14.05 -1.63 -7.41
C ALA A 136 -12.61 -2.17 -7.33
N LEU A 137 -12.30 -3.26 -8.05
CA LEU A 137 -10.94 -3.79 -8.14
C LEU A 137 -9.98 -2.82 -8.85
N SER A 138 -10.45 -2.10 -9.87
CA SER A 138 -9.64 -1.07 -10.54
C SER A 138 -9.32 0.11 -9.61
N MET A 139 -10.24 0.46 -8.69
CA MET A 139 -10.01 1.50 -7.69
C MET A 139 -8.93 1.06 -6.69
N LEU A 140 -9.06 -0.15 -6.11
CA LEU A 140 -8.04 -0.75 -5.25
C LEU A 140 -6.67 -0.79 -5.94
N ALA A 141 -6.62 -1.30 -7.18
CA ALA A 141 -5.40 -1.34 -7.97
C ALA A 141 -4.72 0.04 -8.12
N GLY A 142 -5.52 1.09 -8.30
CA GLY A 142 -5.05 2.46 -8.40
C GLY A 142 -4.50 3.00 -7.08
N TRP A 143 -5.12 2.67 -5.95
CA TRP A 143 -4.63 3.06 -4.62
C TRP A 143 -3.28 2.40 -4.32
N GLU A 144 -3.19 1.08 -4.48
CA GLU A 144 -1.92 0.36 -4.24
C GLU A 144 -0.83 0.76 -5.23
N LYS A 145 -1.21 1.14 -6.47
CA LYS A 145 -0.23 1.65 -7.42
C LYS A 145 0.46 2.92 -6.89
N LYS A 146 -0.30 3.78 -6.22
CA LYS A 146 0.23 5.02 -5.65
C LYS A 146 1.11 4.75 -4.43
N HIS A 147 0.76 3.76 -3.59
CA HIS A 147 1.64 3.27 -2.53
C HIS A 147 2.94 2.67 -3.11
N GLU A 148 2.83 1.83 -4.14
CA GLU A 148 3.98 1.23 -4.84
C GLU A 148 4.93 2.31 -5.35
N GLU A 149 4.41 3.32 -6.04
CA GLU A 149 5.21 4.43 -6.58
C GLU A 149 5.93 5.18 -5.47
N PHE A 150 5.23 5.47 -4.37
CA PHE A 150 5.82 6.09 -3.20
C PHE A 150 6.99 5.26 -2.64
N PHE A 151 6.78 3.96 -2.35
CA PHE A 151 7.85 3.14 -1.79
C PHE A 151 9.01 2.92 -2.77
N ARG A 152 8.74 2.83 -4.08
CA ARG A 152 9.76 2.72 -5.12
C ARG A 152 10.66 3.94 -5.14
N GLU A 153 10.10 5.14 -5.10
CA GLU A 153 10.89 6.38 -5.07
C GLU A 153 11.83 6.44 -3.87
N TYR A 154 11.35 6.03 -2.69
CA TYR A 154 12.14 6.02 -1.47
C TYR A 154 13.24 4.97 -1.50
N ARG A 155 12.90 3.76 -1.94
CA ARG A 155 13.85 2.68 -2.17
C ARG A 155 14.98 3.13 -3.11
N ASP A 156 14.62 3.72 -4.24
CA ASP A 156 15.60 4.12 -5.26
C ASP A 156 16.50 5.26 -4.72
N ALA A 157 15.92 6.22 -3.99
CA ALA A 157 16.69 7.27 -3.32
C ALA A 157 17.66 6.73 -2.24
N LEU A 158 17.22 5.76 -1.43
CA LEU A 158 18.09 5.08 -0.47
C LEU A 158 19.21 4.32 -1.19
N SER A 159 18.88 3.53 -2.21
CA SER A 159 19.88 2.76 -2.97
C SER A 159 20.93 3.67 -3.62
N ASP A 160 20.50 4.79 -4.20
CA ASP A 160 21.41 5.78 -4.77
C ASP A 160 22.32 6.40 -3.69
N THR A 161 21.75 6.76 -2.54
CA THR A 161 22.48 7.30 -1.39
C THR A 161 23.57 6.33 -0.90
N TYR A 162 23.22 5.05 -0.71
CA TYR A 162 24.15 4.01 -0.31
C TYR A 162 25.22 3.74 -1.37
N SER A 163 24.87 3.76 -2.66
CA SER A 163 25.85 3.53 -3.75
C SER A 163 26.99 4.55 -3.78
N LYS A 164 26.74 5.76 -3.26
CA LYS A 164 27.67 6.88 -3.23
C LYS A 164 28.45 6.99 -1.92
N MET A 165 28.17 6.13 -0.94
CA MET A 165 28.92 6.13 0.31
C MET A 165 30.37 5.67 0.06
N PRO A 166 31.36 6.32 0.71
CA PRO A 166 32.71 5.80 0.72
C PRO A 166 32.73 4.50 1.53
N TRP A 167 32.66 3.37 0.82
CA TRP A 167 32.90 2.06 1.40
C TRP A 167 34.38 1.99 1.75
N GLY A 168 34.72 2.29 3.00
CA GLY A 168 36.11 2.34 3.47
C GLY A 168 36.90 1.10 3.06
N GLY A 169 37.97 1.33 2.30
CA GLY A 169 39.10 0.42 2.12
C GLY A 169 40.31 0.94 2.88
#